data_AF-A0A0D2NAL0-F1
#
_entry.id   AF-A0A0D2NAL0-F1
#
_cell.length_a   1.000
_cell.length_b   1.000
_cell.length_c   1.000
_cell.angle_alpha   90.00
_cell.angle_beta   90.00
_cell.angle_gamma   90.00
#
_symmetry.space_group_name_H-M   'P 1'
#
loop_
_entity.id
_entity.type
_entity.pdbx_description
1 polymer ?
#
loop_
_entity_poly.entity_id
_entity_poly.type
_entity_poly.pdbx_seq_one_letter_code
_entity_poly.pdbx_strand_id
1 'polypeptide(L)'
;MLLKCLSTVSFVAAASALASTVVPPGAQGKWFDRSAALNTTGSNTDADAIFATAQTIDQKSTATGPPNQPVNDTSVTAVDGELLSPVSSTTIRRAFVPGALDRRSPEKYTLVFNGTGTGPDDRDASIRGTGYLTFTTVDNSTYNIDACLAFCDSISACVFVNLFYEHNNPDLDASNSNLKCAAFSDTHMAAEKTDSGGKQLATKPTGLTYIQQSCGYSSAILVEPETPEGYELVFGPIDGANNAPGYMGFAFLDQYDAGACAQQCSSRGADSQGGACQYFNIWRAVVDGVPTTYTCSMYFIPANASSAVNTGQGDLQVTFSRGYKRTNLVIDGGFEDFTECADFCYDTSDATWTGTSVDDGIDDATIFFYPPFAHSGNAVALLGSANGFDALAGTLTPATPLATRAGQKYSIGFFQASAFSPPEQEQPAFVDVQWNGATVQTIRPGFSNWEFFQVQVTAVGNDVLSFHGGAAPAWTFLDDITVFLA
;
A
#
# COMPACT_ATOMS: atom_id res chain seq x y z
N MET A 1 -45.01 50.52 52.57
CA MET A 1 -43.63 51.03 52.55
C MET A 1 -42.78 50.11 53.41
N LEU A 2 -42.22 49.05 52.83
CA LEU A 2 -41.30 48.13 53.54
C LEU A 2 -40.25 47.68 52.51
N LEU A 3 -39.03 48.17 52.64
CA LEU A 3 -37.90 47.88 51.78
C LEU A 3 -36.95 46.95 52.57
N LYS A 4 -36.80 45.69 52.11
CA LYS A 4 -35.84 44.72 52.66
C LYS A 4 -34.53 44.80 51.88
N CYS A 5 -33.47 45.25 52.54
CA CYS A 5 -32.08 45.04 52.09
C CYS A 5 -31.61 43.66 52.58
N LEU A 6 -31.30 42.74 51.66
CA LEU A 6 -30.45 41.58 51.94
C LEU A 6 -29.04 41.88 51.43
N SER A 7 -28.07 41.84 52.34
CA SER A 7 -26.64 41.93 52.04
C SER A 7 -26.08 40.51 51.90
N THR A 8 -25.71 40.12 50.69
CA THR A 8 -24.96 38.89 50.40
C THR A 8 -23.46 39.13 50.63
N VAL A 9 -22.89 38.42 51.59
CA VAL A 9 -21.44 38.37 51.84
C VAL A 9 -20.85 37.28 50.94
N SER A 10 -20.14 37.67 49.89
CA SER A 10 -19.37 36.74 49.05
C SER A 10 -18.02 36.45 49.72
N PHE A 11 -17.83 35.23 50.22
CA PHE A 11 -16.53 34.72 50.63
C PHE A 11 -15.70 34.41 49.37
N VAL A 12 -14.68 35.21 49.09
CA VAL A 12 -13.66 34.89 48.09
C VAL A 12 -12.66 33.95 48.76
N ALA A 13 -12.82 32.64 48.57
CA ALA A 13 -11.80 31.68 48.90
C ALA A 13 -10.71 31.77 47.82
N ALA A 14 -9.60 32.46 48.14
CA ALA A 14 -8.40 32.42 47.32
C ALA A 14 -7.77 31.02 47.46
N ALA A 15 -8.15 30.10 46.58
CA ALA A 15 -7.44 28.85 46.42
C ALA A 15 -6.07 29.19 45.81
N SER A 16 -5.02 29.15 46.62
CA SER A 16 -3.65 29.18 46.13
C SER A 16 -3.43 27.92 45.30
N ALA A 17 -3.60 28.02 43.98
CA ALA A 17 -3.23 26.96 43.06
C ALA A 17 -1.73 26.71 43.27
N LEU A 18 -1.39 25.52 43.76
CA LEU A 18 -0.01 25.06 43.78
C LEU A 18 0.44 25.01 42.32
N ALA A 19 1.25 25.97 41.89
CA ALA A 19 1.89 25.90 40.59
C ALA A 19 2.79 24.67 40.61
N SER A 20 2.39 23.61 39.90
CA SER A 20 3.26 22.47 39.67
C SER A 20 4.42 22.96 38.80
N THR A 21 5.61 23.05 39.38
CA THR A 21 6.83 23.35 38.63
C THR A 21 7.05 22.22 37.63
N VAL A 22 6.88 22.49 36.34
CA VAL A 22 7.21 21.53 35.29
C VAL A 22 8.73 21.45 35.17
N VAL A 23 9.27 20.23 35.23
CA VAL A 23 10.69 19.98 34.96
C VAL A 23 10.82 19.87 33.44
N PRO A 24 11.68 20.67 32.77
CA PRO A 24 11.76 20.69 31.32
C PRO A 24 12.31 19.37 30.75
N PRO A 25 12.07 19.05 29.46
CA PRO A 25 12.55 17.81 28.83
C PRO A 25 14.07 17.61 28.94
N GLY A 26 14.86 18.67 28.75
CA GLY A 26 16.33 18.68 28.85
C GLY A 26 16.87 18.30 30.24
N ALA A 27 16.02 18.38 31.28
CA ALA A 27 16.31 17.94 32.63
C ALA A 27 15.62 16.60 32.99
N GLN A 28 15.28 15.79 31.99
CA GLN A 28 14.58 14.51 32.14
C GLN A 28 13.24 14.62 32.90
N GLY A 29 12.51 15.72 32.64
CA GLY A 29 11.14 15.85 33.13
C GLY A 29 10.25 14.71 32.67
N LYS A 30 9.17 14.48 33.39
CA LYS A 30 8.20 13.42 33.06
C LYS A 30 6.99 14.03 32.41
N TRP A 31 6.45 13.32 31.43
CA TRP A 31 5.15 13.59 30.87
C TRP A 31 4.09 13.80 31.96
N PHE A 32 3.23 14.80 31.77
CA PHE A 32 2.06 14.99 32.61
C PHE A 32 1.06 13.83 32.43
N ASP A 33 0.78 13.46 31.18
CA ASP A 33 0.10 12.21 30.82
C ASP A 33 1.02 11.39 29.91
N ARG A 34 1.23 10.13 30.26
CA ARG A 34 2.22 9.31 29.56
C ARG A 34 1.69 9.00 28.16
N SER A 35 2.37 9.54 27.15
CA SER A 35 2.13 9.15 25.77
C SER A 35 2.35 7.64 25.59
N ALA A 36 1.39 6.97 24.95
CA ALA A 36 1.50 5.55 24.66
C ALA A 36 2.55 5.37 23.54
N ALA A 37 3.63 4.64 23.83
CA ALA A 37 4.56 4.21 22.80
C ALA A 37 3.85 3.27 21.81
N LEU A 38 4.39 3.18 20.59
CA LEU A 38 3.89 2.29 19.54
C LEU A 38 3.66 0.87 20.08
N ASN A 39 2.40 0.42 20.07
CA ASN A 39 2.03 -0.92 20.49
C ASN A 39 1.67 -1.78 19.27
N THR A 40 2.57 -2.70 18.93
CA THR A 40 2.38 -3.62 17.80
C THR A 40 1.72 -4.95 18.21
N THR A 41 1.34 -5.11 19.47
CA THR A 41 0.69 -6.33 19.96
C THR A 41 -0.64 -6.55 19.24
N GLY A 42 -0.78 -7.68 18.56
CA GLY A 42 -2.00 -8.02 17.81
C GLY A 42 -2.07 -7.43 16.40
N SER A 43 -1.06 -6.66 15.97
CA SER A 43 -0.95 -6.14 14.59
C SER A 43 -0.25 -7.11 13.63
N ASN A 44 -0.27 -8.42 13.94
CA ASN A 44 0.30 -9.42 13.04
C ASN A 44 -0.66 -9.67 11.87
N THR A 45 -0.15 -10.30 10.81
CA THR A 45 -0.94 -10.62 9.63
C THR A 45 -2.10 -11.56 9.98
N ASP A 46 -3.32 -11.16 9.62
CA ASP A 46 -4.51 -11.99 9.79
C ASP A 46 -4.61 -13.03 8.66
N ALA A 47 -3.79 -14.06 8.76
CA ALA A 47 -3.74 -15.14 7.78
C ALA A 47 -5.07 -15.92 7.71
N ASP A 48 -5.81 -16.00 8.82
CA ASP A 48 -7.09 -16.70 8.94
C ASP A 48 -8.19 -15.99 8.16
N ALA A 49 -8.30 -14.67 8.28
CA ALA A 49 -9.23 -13.87 7.47
C ALA A 49 -8.90 -13.97 5.97
N ILE A 50 -7.62 -13.90 5.60
CA ILE A 50 -7.20 -14.05 4.20
C ILE A 50 -7.63 -15.43 3.67
N PHE A 51 -7.33 -16.49 4.39
CA PHE A 51 -7.69 -17.85 3.99
C PHE A 51 -9.18 -18.05 3.85
N ALA A 52 -9.96 -17.66 4.87
CA ALA A 52 -11.41 -17.77 4.83
C ALA A 52 -12.02 -17.01 3.64
N THR A 53 -11.47 -15.85 3.31
CA THR A 53 -11.93 -15.06 2.15
C THR A 53 -11.55 -15.74 0.84
N ALA A 54 -10.32 -16.24 0.72
CA ALA A 54 -9.83 -16.93 -0.47
C ALA A 54 -10.65 -18.17 -0.82
N GLN A 55 -11.20 -18.87 0.18
CA GLN A 55 -12.08 -20.03 -0.05
C GLN A 55 -13.45 -19.65 -0.65
N THR A 56 -13.88 -18.40 -0.51
CA THR A 56 -15.22 -17.95 -0.95
C THR A 56 -15.20 -17.17 -2.25
N ILE A 57 -14.03 -16.66 -2.65
CA ILE A 57 -13.93 -15.78 -3.81
C ILE A 57 -13.87 -16.55 -5.13
N ASP A 58 -14.62 -16.09 -6.13
CA ASP A 58 -14.56 -16.60 -7.51
C ASP A 58 -14.15 -15.46 -8.45
N GLN A 59 -12.86 -15.38 -8.76
CA GLN A 59 -12.30 -14.45 -9.74
C GLN A 59 -12.11 -15.12 -11.11
N LYS A 60 -12.65 -16.31 -11.34
CA LYS A 60 -12.39 -17.07 -12.56
C LYS A 60 -13.24 -16.56 -13.72
N SER A 61 -12.58 -16.20 -14.81
CA SER A 61 -13.20 -15.72 -16.05
C SER A 61 -12.76 -16.57 -17.25
N THR A 62 -13.46 -16.38 -18.37
CA THR A 62 -13.24 -17.09 -19.65
C THR A 62 -13.46 -16.12 -20.82
N ALA A 63 -13.05 -16.52 -22.03
CA ALA A 63 -13.11 -15.72 -23.25
C ALA A 63 -14.54 -15.51 -23.77
N THR A 64 -15.22 -14.50 -23.21
CA THR A 64 -16.59 -14.10 -23.57
C THR A 64 -16.61 -12.70 -24.16
N GLY A 65 -17.66 -12.40 -24.94
CA GLY A 65 -17.82 -11.11 -25.63
C GLY A 65 -17.15 -11.08 -27.01
N PRO A 66 -16.95 -9.88 -27.59
CA PRO A 66 -16.26 -9.71 -28.87
C PRO A 66 -14.74 -9.93 -28.76
N PRO A 67 -14.04 -10.38 -29.82
CA PRO A 67 -12.59 -10.51 -29.81
C PRO A 67 -11.87 -9.14 -29.80
N ASN A 68 -10.59 -9.14 -29.48
CA ASN A 68 -9.68 -7.99 -29.53
C ASN A 68 -10.14 -6.81 -28.66
N GLN A 69 -10.79 -7.08 -27.53
CA GLN A 69 -11.03 -6.05 -26.53
C GLN A 69 -9.71 -5.69 -25.84
N PRO A 70 -9.53 -4.43 -25.40
CA PRO A 70 -8.39 -4.06 -24.57
C PRO A 70 -8.35 -4.93 -23.31
N VAL A 71 -7.15 -5.13 -22.76
CA VAL A 71 -6.98 -5.75 -21.45
C VAL A 71 -7.70 -4.90 -20.41
N ASN A 72 -8.53 -5.53 -19.57
CA ASN A 72 -9.20 -4.83 -18.48
C ASN A 72 -8.18 -4.41 -17.41
N ASP A 73 -8.38 -3.21 -16.85
CA ASP A 73 -7.63 -2.78 -15.68
C ASP A 73 -7.84 -3.78 -14.52
N THR A 74 -6.82 -3.99 -13.69
CA THR A 74 -6.92 -4.81 -12.49
C THR A 74 -8.01 -4.28 -11.57
N SER A 75 -8.87 -5.18 -11.07
CA SER A 75 -9.94 -4.85 -10.15
C SER A 75 -9.65 -5.38 -8.74
N VAL A 76 -10.09 -4.62 -7.74
CA VAL A 76 -10.12 -5.08 -6.34
C VAL A 76 -11.43 -5.80 -6.10
N THR A 77 -11.36 -7.04 -5.67
CA THR A 77 -12.53 -7.91 -5.52
C THR A 77 -12.89 -8.22 -4.08
N ALA A 78 -11.96 -7.97 -3.15
CA ALA A 78 -12.23 -8.03 -1.72
C ALA A 78 -11.29 -7.09 -0.97
N VAL A 79 -11.76 -6.54 0.16
CA VAL A 79 -10.95 -5.75 1.10
C VAL A 79 -11.28 -6.24 2.50
N ASP A 80 -10.26 -6.67 3.24
CA ASP A 80 -10.38 -7.10 4.65
C ASP A 80 -11.49 -8.14 4.89
N GLY A 81 -11.65 -9.05 3.93
CA GLY A 81 -12.64 -10.13 3.96
C GLY A 81 -14.03 -9.75 3.47
N GLU A 82 -14.30 -8.48 3.18
CA GLU A 82 -15.52 -8.04 2.52
C GLU A 82 -15.38 -8.20 1.01
N LEU A 83 -16.22 -9.06 0.41
CA LEU A 83 -16.29 -9.21 -1.05
C LEU A 83 -16.92 -7.97 -1.67
N LEU A 84 -16.22 -7.36 -2.62
CA LEU A 84 -16.73 -6.26 -3.39
C LEU A 84 -17.52 -6.82 -4.58
N SER A 85 -18.69 -6.23 -4.84
CA SER A 85 -19.29 -6.40 -6.16
C SER A 85 -18.30 -5.87 -7.20
N PRO A 86 -18.19 -6.47 -8.40
CA PRO A 86 -17.34 -5.94 -9.46
C PRO A 86 -17.85 -4.56 -9.85
N VAL A 87 -17.32 -3.52 -9.20
CA VAL A 87 -17.52 -2.14 -9.60
C VAL A 87 -16.57 -1.95 -10.76
N SER A 88 -17.08 -1.56 -11.94
CA SER A 88 -16.20 -1.04 -12.99
C SER A 88 -15.37 0.08 -12.40
N SER A 89 -14.10 -0.20 -12.10
CA SER A 89 -13.20 0.78 -11.52
C SER A 89 -13.09 1.97 -12.46
N THR A 90 -13.01 3.17 -11.89
CA THR A 90 -12.70 4.38 -12.63
C THR A 90 -11.36 4.18 -13.33
N THR A 91 -11.42 4.14 -14.66
CA THR A 91 -10.37 3.76 -15.59
C THR A 91 -9.14 4.66 -15.40
N ILE A 92 -8.11 4.17 -14.71
CA ILE A 92 -6.78 4.77 -14.82
C ILE A 92 -6.13 4.04 -15.99
N ARG A 93 -6.34 4.57 -17.20
CA ARG A 93 -5.63 4.08 -18.37
C ARG A 93 -4.14 4.20 -18.10
N ARG A 94 -3.47 3.09 -17.81
CA ARG A 94 -2.02 3.02 -17.98
C ARG A 94 -1.75 3.42 -19.43
N ALA A 95 -1.02 4.51 -19.62
CA ALA A 95 -0.43 4.77 -20.91
C ALA A 95 0.53 3.61 -21.15
N PHE A 96 0.09 2.63 -21.94
CA PHE A 96 0.96 1.62 -22.50
C PHE A 96 2.04 2.38 -23.25
N VAL A 97 3.21 2.55 -22.62
CA VAL A 97 4.39 2.97 -23.35
C VAL A 97 4.69 1.79 -24.27
N PRO A 98 4.64 1.94 -25.60
CA PRO A 98 5.02 0.88 -26.51
C PRO A 98 6.54 0.75 -26.43
N GLY A 99 7.03 0.16 -25.34
CA GLY A 99 8.30 -0.52 -25.38
C GLY A 99 8.15 -1.60 -26.45
N ALA A 100 9.11 -1.68 -27.37
CA ALA A 100 9.17 -2.80 -28.30
C ALA A 100 9.31 -4.07 -27.45
N LEU A 101 8.19 -4.75 -27.18
CA LEU A 101 8.21 -6.07 -26.57
C LEU A 101 8.88 -6.97 -27.60
N ASP A 102 10.11 -7.39 -27.30
CA ASP A 102 10.81 -8.36 -28.13
C ASP A 102 9.95 -9.63 -28.16
N ARG A 103 9.46 -9.96 -29.36
CA ARG A 103 8.68 -11.16 -29.60
C ARG A 103 9.42 -12.36 -29.01
N ARG A 104 8.75 -13.12 -28.14
CA ARG A 104 9.34 -14.33 -27.59
C ARG A 104 9.43 -15.35 -28.72
N SER A 105 10.55 -16.07 -28.78
CA SER A 105 10.60 -17.25 -29.66
C SER A 105 9.51 -18.23 -29.20
N PRO A 106 8.76 -18.89 -30.10
CA PRO A 106 7.80 -19.93 -29.75
C PRO A 106 8.38 -21.03 -28.85
N GLU A 107 9.69 -21.28 -28.94
CA GLU A 107 10.43 -22.21 -28.06
C GLU A 107 10.42 -21.82 -26.58
N LYS A 108 10.06 -20.57 -26.25
CA LYS A 108 9.90 -20.10 -24.87
C LYS A 108 8.55 -20.46 -24.27
N TYR A 109 7.66 -21.10 -25.02
CA TYR A 109 6.39 -21.61 -24.51
C TYR A 109 6.43 -23.13 -24.35
N THR A 110 5.86 -23.62 -23.26
CA THR A 110 5.68 -25.03 -22.97
C THR A 110 4.21 -25.40 -23.11
N LEU A 111 3.94 -26.52 -23.78
CA LEU A 111 2.60 -27.11 -23.80
C LEU A 111 2.30 -27.66 -22.41
N VAL A 112 1.31 -27.07 -21.73
CA VAL A 112 0.89 -27.50 -20.38
C VAL A 112 -0.13 -28.62 -20.47
N PHE A 113 -1.06 -28.53 -21.42
CA PHE A 113 -2.03 -29.58 -21.71
C PHE A 113 -2.44 -29.57 -23.17
N ASN A 114 -2.79 -30.76 -23.68
CA ASN A 114 -3.25 -30.93 -25.05
C ASN A 114 -4.79 -31.00 -25.12
N GLY A 115 -5.33 -30.70 -26.29
CA GLY A 115 -6.75 -30.84 -26.61
C GLY A 115 -7.17 -32.29 -26.83
N THR A 116 -8.48 -32.55 -26.78
CA THR A 116 -9.05 -33.90 -26.93
C THR A 116 -9.23 -34.35 -28.38
N GLY A 117 -9.08 -33.46 -29.36
CA GLY A 117 -9.28 -33.73 -30.78
C GLY A 117 -10.29 -32.80 -31.46
N THR A 118 -10.52 -33.03 -32.76
CA THR A 118 -11.45 -32.28 -33.64
C THR A 118 -12.45 -33.19 -34.35
N GLY A 119 -12.56 -34.45 -33.92
CA GLY A 119 -13.58 -35.39 -34.40
C GLY A 119 -15.00 -34.88 -34.11
N PRO A 120 -16.02 -35.36 -34.84
CA PRO A 120 -17.40 -34.87 -34.71
C PRO A 120 -17.98 -34.96 -33.29
N ASP A 121 -17.56 -35.98 -32.55
CA ASP A 121 -18.00 -36.28 -31.18
C ASP A 121 -17.01 -35.81 -30.11
N ASP A 122 -15.85 -35.29 -30.51
CA ASP A 122 -14.86 -34.79 -29.55
C ASP A 122 -15.46 -33.59 -28.84
N ARG A 123 -15.39 -33.60 -27.51
CA ARG A 123 -15.82 -32.50 -26.67
C ARG A 123 -14.68 -32.15 -25.74
N ASP A 124 -14.51 -30.86 -25.53
CA ASP A 124 -13.51 -30.33 -24.64
C ASP A 124 -14.10 -29.18 -23.82
N ALA A 125 -13.26 -28.53 -23.02
CA ALA A 125 -13.59 -27.30 -22.33
C ALA A 125 -12.43 -26.31 -22.42
N SER A 126 -12.77 -25.03 -22.47
CA SER A 126 -11.80 -23.94 -22.36
C SER A 126 -11.51 -23.61 -20.90
N ILE A 127 -10.41 -22.89 -20.66
CA ILE A 127 -10.00 -22.46 -19.33
C ILE A 127 -10.99 -21.43 -18.79
N ARG A 128 -11.50 -21.69 -17.59
CA ARG A 128 -12.10 -20.68 -16.73
C ARG A 128 -11.18 -20.49 -15.53
N GLY A 129 -10.36 -19.45 -15.58
CA GLY A 129 -9.24 -19.22 -14.66
C GLY A 129 -9.13 -17.77 -14.21
N THR A 130 -8.33 -17.53 -13.17
CA THR A 130 -7.96 -16.19 -12.70
C THR A 130 -6.98 -15.50 -13.65
N GLY A 131 -6.78 -14.18 -13.51
CA GLY A 131 -5.83 -13.46 -14.36
C GLY A 131 -6.22 -13.39 -15.84
N TYR A 132 -7.50 -13.54 -16.18
CA TYR A 132 -7.96 -13.39 -17.57
C TYR A 132 -7.70 -11.97 -18.08
N LEU A 133 -7.04 -11.85 -19.23
CA LEU A 133 -6.65 -10.57 -19.81
C LEU A 133 -7.62 -10.14 -20.92
N THR A 134 -7.69 -10.94 -21.98
CA THR A 134 -8.51 -10.70 -23.18
C THR A 134 -8.47 -11.95 -24.07
N PHE A 135 -9.12 -11.90 -25.24
CA PHE A 135 -8.98 -12.93 -26.25
C PHE A 135 -8.99 -12.36 -27.67
N THR A 136 -8.47 -13.14 -28.61
CA THR A 136 -8.58 -12.89 -30.05
C THR A 136 -9.02 -14.16 -30.78
N THR A 137 -9.32 -14.02 -32.07
CA THR A 137 -9.50 -15.13 -33.00
C THR A 137 -8.29 -15.17 -33.94
N VAL A 138 -7.71 -16.35 -34.12
CA VAL A 138 -6.58 -16.56 -35.06
C VAL A 138 -7.05 -17.36 -36.27
N ASP A 139 -6.31 -17.32 -37.38
CA ASP A 139 -6.67 -18.09 -38.58
C ASP A 139 -6.89 -19.58 -38.25
N ASN A 140 -8.04 -20.13 -38.66
CA ASN A 140 -8.45 -21.51 -38.39
C ASN A 140 -8.20 -22.46 -39.57
N SER A 141 -7.54 -21.99 -40.65
CA SER A 141 -7.10 -22.89 -41.74
C SER A 141 -6.19 -24.02 -41.22
N THR A 142 -5.47 -23.74 -40.14
CA THR A 142 -4.72 -24.69 -39.32
C THR A 142 -4.95 -24.37 -37.85
N TYR A 143 -4.57 -25.29 -36.95
CA TYR A 143 -4.52 -25.00 -35.52
C TYR A 143 -3.33 -24.07 -35.23
N ASN A 144 -3.50 -22.76 -35.46
CA ASN A 144 -2.41 -21.78 -35.59
C ASN A 144 -1.85 -21.33 -34.23
N ILE A 145 -0.97 -22.17 -33.68
CA ILE A 145 -0.29 -21.94 -32.40
C ILE A 145 0.56 -20.66 -32.46
N ASP A 146 1.34 -20.46 -33.53
CA ASP A 146 2.28 -19.34 -33.64
C ASP A 146 1.58 -17.97 -33.60
N ALA A 147 0.40 -17.85 -34.22
CA ALA A 147 -0.40 -16.63 -34.15
C ALA A 147 -0.93 -16.37 -32.74
N CYS A 148 -1.35 -17.41 -32.02
CA CYS A 148 -1.83 -17.30 -30.64
C CYS A 148 -0.71 -16.91 -29.66
N LEU A 149 0.48 -17.49 -29.82
CA LEU A 149 1.66 -17.11 -29.03
C LEU A 149 2.10 -15.68 -29.33
N ALA A 150 2.09 -15.26 -30.60
CA ALA A 150 2.39 -13.88 -30.98
C ALA A 150 1.37 -12.88 -30.41
N PHE A 151 0.10 -13.27 -30.27
CA PHE A 151 -0.89 -12.46 -29.57
C PHE A 151 -0.53 -12.28 -28.09
N CYS A 152 -0.13 -13.35 -27.39
CA CYS A 152 0.35 -13.24 -26.01
C CYS A 152 1.55 -12.31 -25.88
N ASP A 153 2.51 -12.38 -26.80
CA ASP A 153 3.68 -11.49 -26.82
C ASP A 153 3.35 -10.00 -26.98
N SER A 154 2.21 -9.69 -27.60
CA SER A 154 1.73 -8.31 -27.74
C SER A 154 1.16 -7.73 -26.44
N ILE A 155 0.94 -8.57 -25.43
CA ILE A 155 0.36 -8.22 -24.14
C ILE A 155 1.44 -8.39 -23.07
N SER A 156 1.91 -7.28 -22.50
CA SER A 156 3.01 -7.29 -21.51
C SER A 156 2.76 -8.22 -20.32
N ALA A 157 1.51 -8.34 -19.87
CA ALA A 157 1.13 -9.19 -18.74
C ALA A 157 0.87 -10.66 -19.10
N CYS A 158 0.87 -11.04 -20.38
CA CYS A 158 0.47 -12.39 -20.78
C CYS A 158 1.58 -13.42 -20.52
N VAL A 159 1.25 -14.45 -19.74
CA VAL A 159 2.12 -15.60 -19.44
C VAL A 159 1.53 -16.91 -19.94
N PHE A 160 0.25 -16.96 -20.26
CA PHE A 160 -0.42 -18.19 -20.70
C PHE A 160 -1.47 -17.90 -21.76
N VAL A 161 -1.63 -18.84 -22.69
CA VAL A 161 -2.76 -18.84 -23.62
C VAL A 161 -3.48 -20.17 -23.65
N ASN A 162 -4.81 -20.10 -23.75
CA ASN A 162 -5.65 -21.23 -24.11
C ASN A 162 -6.16 -21.05 -25.55
N LEU A 163 -5.68 -21.91 -26.44
CA LEU A 163 -6.12 -22.00 -27.83
C LEU A 163 -7.21 -23.07 -27.93
N PHE A 164 -8.34 -22.79 -28.56
CA PHE A 164 -9.45 -23.75 -28.69
C PHE A 164 -10.44 -23.36 -29.80
N TYR A 165 -11.16 -24.33 -30.34
CA TYR A 165 -12.30 -24.05 -31.22
C TYR A 165 -13.57 -23.84 -30.41
N GLU A 166 -14.37 -22.82 -30.75
CA GLU A 166 -15.74 -22.66 -30.28
C GLU A 166 -16.71 -22.73 -31.46
N HIS A 167 -17.51 -23.78 -31.53
CA HIS A 167 -18.47 -23.97 -32.61
C HIS A 167 -19.85 -23.42 -32.26
N ASN A 168 -20.67 -23.19 -33.30
CA ASN A 168 -22.04 -22.68 -33.22
C ASN A 168 -22.15 -21.29 -32.56
N ASN A 169 -21.09 -20.48 -32.66
CA ASN A 169 -21.08 -19.11 -32.19
C ASN A 169 -21.18 -18.18 -33.41
N PRO A 170 -22.36 -17.63 -33.72
CA PRO A 170 -22.60 -16.90 -34.97
C PRO A 170 -21.71 -15.65 -35.12
N ASP A 171 -21.32 -15.03 -34.00
CA ASP A 171 -20.46 -13.84 -34.03
C ASP A 171 -19.03 -14.19 -34.46
N LEU A 172 -18.56 -15.40 -34.14
CA LEU A 172 -17.25 -15.89 -34.53
C LEU A 172 -17.28 -16.53 -35.92
N ASP A 173 -18.32 -17.32 -36.20
CA ASP A 173 -18.52 -17.99 -37.49
C ASP A 173 -18.60 -16.96 -38.65
N ALA A 174 -19.18 -15.79 -38.40
CA ALA A 174 -19.23 -14.69 -39.36
C ALA A 174 -17.90 -13.93 -39.53
N SER A 175 -16.98 -14.05 -38.56
CA SER A 175 -15.70 -13.32 -38.49
C SER A 175 -14.52 -14.04 -39.17
N ASN A 176 -14.80 -15.10 -39.93
CA ASN A 176 -13.86 -16.00 -40.64
C ASN A 176 -13.04 -16.95 -39.77
N SER A 177 -13.15 -16.91 -38.43
CA SER A 177 -12.51 -17.91 -37.58
C SER A 177 -13.28 -18.17 -36.29
N ASN A 178 -13.36 -19.45 -35.94
CA ASN A 178 -13.88 -19.97 -34.68
C ASN A 178 -12.76 -20.48 -33.74
N LEU A 179 -11.49 -20.24 -34.09
CA LEU A 179 -10.32 -20.62 -33.30
C LEU A 179 -9.94 -19.46 -32.37
N LYS A 180 -10.32 -19.58 -31.10
CA LYS A 180 -10.08 -18.59 -30.05
C LYS A 180 -8.74 -18.79 -29.38
N CYS A 181 -8.05 -17.67 -29.14
CA CYS A 181 -6.84 -17.60 -28.33
C CYS A 181 -7.12 -16.69 -27.12
N ALA A 182 -7.36 -17.29 -25.96
CA ALA A 182 -7.61 -16.59 -24.70
C ALA A 182 -6.29 -16.38 -23.95
N ALA A 183 -5.99 -15.15 -23.55
CA ALA A 183 -4.75 -14.78 -22.87
C ALA A 183 -4.97 -14.56 -21.37
N PHE A 184 -4.01 -15.00 -20.56
CA PHE A 184 -4.03 -14.92 -19.11
C PHE A 184 -2.68 -14.45 -18.55
N SER A 185 -2.72 -13.76 -17.41
CA SER A 185 -1.55 -13.34 -16.64
C SER A 185 -1.05 -14.40 -15.65
N ASP A 186 -1.66 -15.58 -15.62
CA ASP A 186 -1.20 -16.72 -14.83
C ASP A 186 -1.12 -18.01 -15.66
N THR A 187 -0.39 -18.99 -15.15
CA THR A 187 -0.32 -20.32 -15.74
C THR A 187 -1.48 -21.17 -15.25
N HIS A 188 -2.21 -21.80 -16.19
CA HIS A 188 -3.34 -22.68 -15.89
C HIS A 188 -3.07 -24.13 -16.29
N MET A 189 -3.80 -25.05 -15.65
CA MET A 189 -3.71 -26.49 -15.88
C MET A 189 -4.99 -27.07 -16.50
N ALA A 190 -4.90 -28.31 -16.98
CA ALA A 190 -6.05 -29.01 -17.58
C ALA A 190 -7.25 -29.15 -16.63
N ALA A 191 -7.03 -29.15 -15.30
CA ALA A 191 -8.09 -29.20 -14.30
C ALA A 191 -9.03 -27.97 -14.34
N GLU A 192 -8.59 -26.86 -14.92
CA GLU A 192 -9.36 -25.62 -15.01
C GLU A 192 -10.18 -25.54 -16.32
N LYS A 193 -10.11 -26.57 -17.17
CA LYS A 193 -10.95 -26.71 -18.38
C LYS A 193 -12.40 -27.00 -17.98
N THR A 194 -13.13 -25.95 -17.63
CA THR A 194 -14.49 -26.05 -17.05
C THR A 194 -15.55 -25.31 -17.86
N ASP A 195 -15.17 -24.54 -18.88
CA ASP A 195 -16.11 -23.92 -19.81
C ASP A 195 -16.28 -24.78 -21.07
N SER A 196 -17.28 -25.66 -21.05
CA SER A 196 -17.64 -26.50 -22.19
C SER A 196 -18.50 -25.79 -23.26
N GLY A 197 -18.78 -24.49 -23.11
CA GLY A 197 -19.78 -23.79 -23.91
C GLY A 197 -21.21 -24.03 -23.41
N GLY A 198 -22.12 -24.46 -24.29
CA GLY A 198 -23.49 -24.83 -23.94
C GLY A 198 -24.53 -23.70 -24.08
N LYS A 199 -24.19 -22.58 -24.73
CA LYS A 199 -25.11 -21.45 -24.92
C LYS A 199 -25.85 -21.57 -26.25
N GLN A 200 -27.16 -21.29 -26.26
CA GLN A 200 -27.95 -21.16 -27.49
C GLN A 200 -27.81 -19.73 -28.03
N LEU A 201 -26.77 -19.47 -28.83
CA LEU A 201 -26.51 -18.11 -29.35
C LEU A 201 -27.25 -17.82 -30.67
N ALA A 202 -27.51 -18.83 -31.49
CA ALA A 202 -28.27 -18.72 -32.74
C ALA A 202 -29.71 -19.24 -32.57
N THR A 203 -30.62 -18.88 -33.49
CA THR A 203 -31.98 -19.42 -33.51
C THR A 203 -31.99 -20.92 -33.81
N LYS A 204 -32.89 -21.67 -33.15
CA LYS A 204 -33.14 -23.08 -33.48
C LYS A 204 -33.40 -23.24 -34.99
N PRO A 205 -32.88 -24.29 -35.65
CA PRO A 205 -32.39 -25.56 -35.08
C PRO A 205 -30.88 -25.61 -34.80
N THR A 206 -30.14 -24.49 -34.88
CA THR A 206 -28.70 -24.48 -34.57
C THR A 206 -28.48 -25.04 -33.16
N GLY A 207 -27.45 -25.89 -32.99
CA GLY A 207 -27.13 -26.48 -31.69
C GLY A 207 -26.61 -25.45 -30.68
N LEU A 208 -26.37 -25.92 -29.45
CA LEU A 208 -25.65 -25.14 -28.44
C LEU A 208 -24.19 -24.95 -28.88
N THR A 209 -23.53 -23.91 -28.39
CA THR A 209 -22.08 -23.77 -28.53
C THR A 209 -21.36 -24.94 -27.85
N TYR A 210 -20.21 -25.33 -28.38
CA TYR A 210 -19.37 -26.35 -27.75
C TYR A 210 -17.89 -26.09 -28.07
N ILE A 211 -17.02 -26.58 -27.17
CA ILE A 211 -15.56 -26.42 -27.30
C ILE A 211 -14.91 -27.70 -27.81
N GLN A 212 -13.88 -27.55 -28.64
CA GLN A 212 -13.01 -28.63 -29.12
C GLN A 212 -11.54 -28.23 -29.10
N GLN A 213 -10.65 -29.25 -29.08
CA GLN A 213 -9.21 -29.12 -29.18
C GLN A 213 -8.65 -27.98 -28.32
N SER A 214 -8.88 -28.01 -27.01
CA SER A 214 -8.43 -26.95 -26.11
C SER A 214 -7.03 -27.25 -25.59
N CYS A 215 -6.04 -26.51 -26.07
CA CYS A 215 -4.64 -26.62 -25.66
C CYS A 215 -4.20 -25.41 -24.81
N GLY A 216 -3.32 -25.65 -23.84
CA GLY A 216 -2.74 -24.61 -22.98
C GLY A 216 -1.25 -24.48 -23.20
N TYR A 217 -0.78 -23.24 -23.38
CA TYR A 217 0.64 -22.93 -23.56
C TYR A 217 1.07 -21.90 -22.52
N SER A 218 2.06 -22.21 -21.71
CA SER A 218 2.62 -21.29 -20.73
C SER A 218 3.99 -20.80 -21.18
N SER A 219 4.27 -19.52 -20.99
CA SER A 219 5.63 -18.99 -21.05
C SER A 219 6.49 -19.72 -20.01
N ALA A 220 7.69 -20.13 -20.40
CA ALA A 220 8.69 -20.72 -19.51
C ALA A 220 9.28 -19.69 -18.53
N ILE A 221 9.10 -18.40 -18.83
CA ILE A 221 9.54 -17.27 -18.01
C ILE A 221 8.29 -16.51 -17.59
N LEU A 222 8.09 -16.37 -16.28
CA LEU A 222 7.05 -15.49 -15.75
C LEU A 222 7.48 -14.05 -15.92
N VAL A 223 6.50 -13.20 -16.21
CA VAL A 223 6.75 -11.76 -16.34
C VAL A 223 7.10 -11.23 -14.96
N GLU A 224 8.31 -10.68 -14.82
CA GLU A 224 8.65 -9.92 -13.62
C GLU A 224 7.84 -8.62 -13.62
N PRO A 225 7.02 -8.36 -12.59
CA PRO A 225 6.25 -7.13 -12.51
C PRO A 225 7.19 -5.94 -12.38
N GLU A 226 6.83 -4.83 -13.04
CA GLU A 226 7.55 -3.58 -12.86
C GLU A 226 7.44 -3.12 -11.40
N THR A 227 8.53 -2.58 -10.84
CA THR A 227 8.51 -2.01 -9.50
C THR A 227 7.66 -0.73 -9.54
N PRO A 228 6.60 -0.61 -8.73
CA PRO A 228 5.75 0.58 -8.74
C PRO A 228 6.54 1.84 -8.42
N GLU A 229 6.15 2.94 -9.04
CA GLU A 229 6.77 4.24 -8.79
C GLU A 229 6.62 4.65 -7.31
N GLY A 230 7.71 5.11 -6.70
CA GLY A 230 7.73 5.43 -5.26
C GLY A 230 7.87 4.21 -4.33
N TYR A 231 8.17 3.04 -4.89
CA TYR A 231 8.47 1.82 -4.14
C TYR A 231 9.81 1.22 -4.54
N GLU A 232 10.37 0.41 -3.65
CA GLU A 232 11.54 -0.44 -3.87
C GLU A 232 11.17 -1.92 -3.63
N LEU A 233 11.69 -2.81 -4.48
CA LEU A 233 11.59 -4.24 -4.27
C LEU A 233 12.52 -4.66 -3.12
N VAL A 234 11.95 -5.22 -2.06
CA VAL A 234 12.71 -5.70 -0.88
C VAL A 234 13.11 -7.16 -1.07
N PHE A 235 12.19 -8.00 -1.55
CA PHE A 235 12.47 -9.41 -1.83
C PHE A 235 11.49 -10.01 -2.83
N GLY A 236 11.86 -11.20 -3.34
CA GLY A 236 11.00 -12.10 -4.09
C GLY A 236 11.42 -12.26 -5.55
N PRO A 237 10.76 -13.17 -6.30
CA PRO A 237 9.70 -14.06 -5.83
C PRO A 237 10.18 -15.16 -4.87
N ILE A 238 9.38 -15.47 -3.84
CA ILE A 238 9.53 -16.65 -2.97
C ILE A 238 8.16 -17.27 -2.64
N ASP A 239 8.14 -18.49 -2.07
CA ASP A 239 6.90 -19.20 -1.71
C ASP A 239 6.52 -19.00 -0.23
N GLY A 240 6.54 -17.74 0.21
CA GLY A 240 6.19 -17.35 1.58
C GLY A 240 5.75 -15.89 1.66
N ALA A 241 4.64 -15.63 2.34
CA ALA A 241 4.08 -14.31 2.58
C ALA A 241 4.52 -13.80 3.96
N ASN A 242 4.53 -12.48 4.14
CA ASN A 242 4.89 -11.88 5.41
C ASN A 242 3.86 -12.25 6.49
N ASN A 243 4.37 -12.68 7.64
CA ASN A 243 3.67 -12.67 8.91
C ASN A 243 4.46 -11.75 9.85
N ALA A 244 4.12 -10.46 9.80
CA ALA A 244 4.88 -9.39 10.41
C ALA A 244 3.94 -8.44 11.20
N PRO A 245 4.47 -7.71 12.20
CA PRO A 245 3.73 -6.65 12.88
C PRO A 245 3.44 -5.48 11.94
N GLY A 246 2.54 -4.61 12.38
CA GLY A 246 2.12 -3.42 11.64
C GLY A 246 1.15 -3.68 10.50
N TYR A 247 0.45 -4.82 10.53
CA TYR A 247 -0.54 -5.20 9.53
C TYR A 247 -1.73 -4.24 9.48
N MET A 248 -2.06 -3.77 8.28
CA MET A 248 -3.13 -2.80 7.99
C MET A 248 -4.30 -3.41 7.21
N GLY A 249 -4.34 -4.74 7.12
CA GLY A 249 -5.33 -5.46 6.32
C GLY A 249 -4.81 -5.92 4.95
N PHE A 250 -5.73 -6.39 4.13
CA PHE A 250 -5.46 -6.93 2.81
C PHE A 250 -6.48 -6.52 1.75
N ALA A 251 -6.10 -6.68 0.50
CA ALA A 251 -7.00 -6.61 -0.64
C ALA A 251 -6.74 -7.79 -1.58
N PHE A 252 -7.79 -8.28 -2.23
CA PHE A 252 -7.68 -9.24 -3.33
C PHE A 252 -7.78 -8.54 -4.67
N LEU A 253 -6.87 -8.89 -5.56
CA LEU A 253 -6.80 -8.43 -6.94
C LEU A 253 -7.14 -9.58 -7.88
N ASP A 254 -7.75 -9.30 -9.02
CA ASP A 254 -8.08 -10.31 -10.05
C ASP A 254 -6.90 -10.63 -10.99
N GLN A 255 -5.82 -9.85 -10.91
CA GLN A 255 -4.57 -10.01 -11.63
C GLN A 255 -3.37 -9.77 -10.68
N TYR A 256 -2.23 -10.40 -10.97
CA TYR A 256 -0.99 -10.14 -10.25
C TYR A 256 -0.42 -8.78 -10.68
N ASP A 257 -0.81 -7.71 -9.98
CA ASP A 257 -0.41 -6.34 -10.32
C ASP A 257 0.16 -5.61 -9.09
N ALA A 258 1.49 -5.48 -9.05
CA ALA A 258 2.18 -4.77 -7.98
C ALA A 258 1.82 -3.28 -7.92
N GLY A 259 1.51 -2.65 -9.06
CA GLY A 259 1.09 -1.25 -9.12
C GLY A 259 -0.31 -1.03 -8.56
N ALA A 260 -1.24 -1.95 -8.79
CA ALA A 260 -2.56 -1.92 -8.16
C ALA A 260 -2.46 -2.12 -6.64
N CYS A 261 -1.58 -3.02 -6.18
CA CYS A 261 -1.30 -3.19 -4.75
C CYS A 261 -0.63 -1.96 -4.11
N ALA A 262 0.31 -1.31 -4.82
CA ALA A 262 0.89 -0.03 -4.40
C ALA A 262 -0.17 1.08 -4.25
N GLN A 263 -1.15 1.13 -5.16
CA GLN A 263 -2.28 2.06 -5.05
C GLN A 263 -3.13 1.74 -3.82
N GLN A 264 -3.41 0.46 -3.53
CA GLN A 264 -4.12 0.07 -2.30
C GLN A 264 -3.37 0.55 -1.06
N CYS A 265 -2.06 0.31 -0.98
CA CYS A 265 -1.22 0.82 0.12
C CYS A 265 -1.25 2.36 0.21
N SER A 266 -1.10 3.07 -0.91
CA SER A 266 -1.06 4.54 -0.92
C SER A 266 -2.42 5.19 -0.55
N SER A 267 -3.52 4.50 -0.85
CA SER A 267 -4.88 4.94 -0.52
C SER A 267 -5.39 4.44 0.83
N ARG A 268 -4.67 3.50 1.47
CA ARG A 268 -5.02 2.94 2.77
C ARG A 268 -4.96 4.05 3.82
N GLY A 269 -6.04 4.20 4.58
CA GLY A 269 -6.07 5.13 5.70
C GLY A 269 -4.95 4.85 6.69
N ALA A 270 -4.41 5.89 7.32
CA ALA A 270 -3.38 5.74 8.31
C ALA A 270 -3.88 4.94 9.52
N ASP A 271 -3.02 4.07 10.05
CA ASP A 271 -3.22 3.46 11.34
C ASP A 271 -2.99 4.52 12.43
N SER A 272 -3.81 4.50 13.49
CA SER A 272 -3.75 5.52 14.55
C SER A 272 -2.51 5.43 15.43
N GLN A 273 -1.76 4.33 15.35
CA GLN A 273 -0.49 4.12 16.05
C GLN A 273 0.67 4.00 15.06
N GLY A 274 0.45 3.42 13.90
CA GLY A 274 1.50 3.14 12.92
C GLY A 274 1.70 4.18 11.81
N GLY A 275 0.69 5.03 11.59
CA GLY A 275 0.69 6.02 10.53
C GLY A 275 0.36 5.42 9.16
N ALA A 276 0.89 6.03 8.11
CA ALA A 276 0.59 5.63 6.73
C ALA A 276 1.16 4.24 6.37
N CYS A 277 0.59 3.60 5.34
CA CYS A 277 1.14 2.38 4.78
C CYS A 277 2.54 2.64 4.18
N GLN A 278 3.51 1.84 4.63
CA GLN A 278 4.92 1.95 4.25
C GLN A 278 5.41 0.73 3.47
N TYR A 279 4.66 -0.37 3.47
CA TYR A 279 5.08 -1.62 2.86
C TYR A 279 3.87 -2.46 2.42
N PHE A 280 4.04 -3.22 1.35
CA PHE A 280 3.09 -4.25 0.99
C PHE A 280 3.78 -5.54 0.52
N ASN A 281 3.07 -6.65 0.70
CA ASN A 281 3.44 -7.95 0.18
C ASN A 281 2.36 -8.44 -0.79
N ILE A 282 2.71 -8.63 -2.05
CA ILE A 282 1.83 -9.20 -3.06
C ILE A 282 2.20 -10.66 -3.34
N TRP A 283 1.23 -11.56 -3.34
CA TRP A 283 1.44 -12.99 -3.54
C TRP A 283 0.22 -13.66 -4.17
N ARG A 284 0.44 -14.82 -4.81
CA ARG A 284 -0.62 -15.63 -5.43
C ARG A 284 -1.09 -16.71 -4.47
N ALA A 285 -2.39 -16.72 -4.20
CA ALA A 285 -3.07 -17.77 -3.44
C ALA A 285 -3.44 -18.94 -4.37
N VAL A 286 -2.95 -20.13 -4.03
CA VAL A 286 -3.26 -21.37 -4.75
C VAL A 286 -4.06 -22.26 -3.82
N VAL A 287 -5.34 -22.50 -4.11
CA VAL A 287 -6.24 -23.33 -3.30
C VAL A 287 -6.47 -24.64 -4.04
N ASP A 288 -6.21 -25.78 -3.40
CA ASP A 288 -6.29 -27.12 -4.01
C ASP A 288 -5.45 -27.23 -5.31
N GLY A 289 -4.31 -26.57 -5.35
CA GLY A 289 -3.43 -26.54 -6.53
C GLY A 289 -3.90 -25.63 -7.66
N VAL A 290 -4.98 -24.86 -7.47
CA VAL A 290 -5.54 -23.94 -8.47
C VAL A 290 -5.33 -22.47 -8.05
N PRO A 291 -4.68 -21.63 -8.89
CA PRO A 291 -4.63 -20.19 -8.69
C PRO A 291 -6.03 -19.59 -8.49
N THR A 292 -6.26 -18.99 -7.32
CA THR A 292 -7.59 -18.54 -6.89
C THR A 292 -7.69 -17.04 -6.70
N THR A 293 -6.62 -16.39 -6.23
CA THR A 293 -6.56 -14.93 -6.12
C THR A 293 -5.15 -14.40 -5.94
N TYR A 294 -4.99 -13.08 -5.99
CA TYR A 294 -3.76 -12.36 -5.68
C TYR A 294 -3.96 -11.48 -4.46
N THR A 295 -3.23 -11.76 -3.40
CA THR A 295 -3.36 -11.05 -2.13
C THR A 295 -2.35 -9.94 -2.04
N CYS A 296 -2.84 -8.75 -1.70
CA CYS A 296 -2.06 -7.57 -1.34
C CYS A 296 -2.18 -7.35 0.18
N SER A 297 -1.18 -7.77 0.96
CA SER A 297 -1.12 -7.52 2.41
C SER A 297 -0.35 -6.23 2.67
N MET A 298 -0.92 -5.29 3.45
CA MET A 298 -0.36 -3.94 3.68
C MET A 298 0.13 -3.77 5.11
N TYR A 299 1.18 -2.96 5.30
CA TYR A 299 1.83 -2.76 6.58
C TYR A 299 2.34 -1.32 6.76
N PHE A 300 2.25 -0.79 7.98
CA PHE A 300 2.87 0.47 8.36
C PHE A 300 4.31 0.30 8.86
N ILE A 301 4.72 -0.93 9.26
CA ILE A 301 6.12 -1.28 9.53
C ILE A 301 6.65 -2.05 8.31
N PRO A 302 7.74 -1.57 7.67
CA PRO A 302 8.36 -2.32 6.60
C PRO A 302 8.86 -3.70 7.03
N ALA A 303 8.49 -4.72 6.25
CA ALA A 303 8.92 -6.10 6.47
C ALA A 303 10.00 -6.52 5.44
N ASN A 304 10.55 -7.72 5.61
CA ASN A 304 11.55 -8.29 4.70
C ASN A 304 11.39 -9.82 4.57
N ALA A 305 12.27 -10.45 3.79
CA ALA A 305 12.21 -11.88 3.50
C ALA A 305 12.25 -12.80 4.74
N SER A 306 12.86 -12.39 5.86
CA SER A 306 12.93 -13.24 7.07
C SER A 306 11.58 -13.39 7.79
N SER A 307 10.67 -12.44 7.57
CA SER A 307 9.30 -12.52 8.08
C SER A 307 8.33 -13.20 7.12
N ALA A 308 8.80 -13.59 5.93
CA ALA A 308 8.01 -14.24 4.89
C ALA A 308 7.78 -15.74 5.18
N VAL A 309 7.25 -16.03 6.37
CA VAL A 309 7.13 -17.38 6.94
C VAL A 309 5.74 -18.01 6.75
N ASN A 310 4.76 -17.25 6.24
CA ASN A 310 3.44 -17.78 5.93
C ASN A 310 3.49 -18.47 4.55
N THR A 311 3.67 -19.79 4.54
CA THR A 311 3.70 -20.58 3.28
C THR A 311 2.30 -21.06 2.86
N GLY A 312 1.25 -20.67 3.60
CA GLY A 312 -0.13 -21.11 3.38
C GLY A 312 -0.72 -21.82 4.59
N GLN A 313 -2.01 -22.15 4.49
CA GLN A 313 -2.74 -22.91 5.50
C GLN A 313 -3.83 -23.78 4.87
N GLY A 314 -4.06 -24.96 5.43
CA GLY A 314 -5.01 -25.93 4.85
C GLY A 314 -4.62 -26.32 3.42
N ASP A 315 -5.54 -26.09 2.49
CA ASP A 315 -5.39 -26.27 1.04
C ASP A 315 -4.85 -25.04 0.31
N LEU A 316 -4.74 -23.89 1.00
CA LEU A 316 -4.14 -22.67 0.45
C LEU A 316 -2.62 -22.73 0.57
N GLN A 317 -1.95 -22.45 -0.54
CA GLN A 317 -0.51 -22.27 -0.65
C GLN A 317 -0.19 -20.84 -1.10
N VAL A 318 0.87 -20.27 -0.55
CA VAL A 318 1.43 -18.99 -1.00
C VAL A 318 2.48 -19.25 -2.05
N THR A 319 2.37 -18.59 -3.21
CA THR A 319 3.38 -18.63 -4.26
C THR A 319 3.63 -17.25 -4.83
N PHE A 320 4.78 -17.05 -5.50
CA PHE A 320 5.13 -15.78 -6.15
C PHE A 320 5.01 -14.56 -5.22
N SER A 321 5.45 -14.70 -3.98
CA SER A 321 5.41 -13.62 -3.01
C SER A 321 6.55 -12.63 -3.23
N ARG A 322 6.22 -11.34 -3.30
CA ARG A 322 7.16 -10.22 -3.41
C ARG A 322 6.83 -9.14 -2.39
N GLY A 323 7.88 -8.58 -1.80
CA GLY A 323 7.78 -7.49 -0.83
C GLY A 323 8.23 -6.17 -1.41
N TYR A 324 7.45 -5.12 -1.22
CA TYR A 324 7.76 -3.77 -1.70
C TYR A 324 7.64 -2.76 -0.56
N LYS A 325 8.69 -1.94 -0.38
CA LYS A 325 8.71 -0.86 0.60
C LYS A 325 8.51 0.47 -0.11
N ARG A 326 7.74 1.37 0.48
CA ARG A 326 7.54 2.72 -0.02
C ARG A 326 8.80 3.54 0.24
N THR A 327 9.26 4.28 -0.76
CA THR A 327 10.48 5.09 -0.66
C THR A 327 10.18 6.34 0.17
N ASN A 328 10.65 6.38 1.42
CA ASN A 328 10.64 7.59 2.25
C ASN A 328 11.75 8.54 1.77
N LEU A 329 11.39 9.78 1.42
CA LEU A 329 12.37 10.79 1.03
C LEU A 329 13.04 11.48 2.22
N VAL A 330 12.46 11.38 3.41
CA VAL A 330 13.09 11.82 4.65
C VAL A 330 14.05 10.73 5.12
N ILE A 331 15.31 11.11 5.27
CA ILE A 331 16.32 10.25 5.89
C ILE A 331 16.12 10.36 7.40
N ASP A 332 16.12 9.20 8.05
CA ASP A 332 16.03 9.09 9.51
C ASP A 332 14.88 9.90 10.13
N GLY A 333 13.66 9.68 9.63
CA GLY A 333 12.48 10.38 10.15
C GLY A 333 12.08 10.02 11.59
N GLY A 334 12.64 8.94 12.13
CA GLY A 334 12.51 8.55 13.54
C GLY A 334 13.70 8.95 14.41
N PHE A 335 14.67 9.68 13.84
CA PHE A 335 15.83 10.23 14.56
C PHE A 335 16.79 9.18 15.17
N GLU A 336 16.73 7.93 14.72
CA GLU A 336 17.50 6.82 15.29
C GLU A 336 18.99 6.85 14.92
N ASP A 337 19.41 7.66 13.94
CA ASP A 337 20.83 7.88 13.66
C ASP A 337 21.49 8.79 14.71
N PHE A 338 20.71 9.48 15.57
CA PHE A 338 21.21 10.28 16.68
C PHE A 338 21.73 9.38 17.82
N THR A 339 22.98 8.93 17.72
CA THR A 339 23.60 7.98 18.67
C THR A 339 24.72 8.59 19.51
N GLU A 340 24.64 9.86 19.88
CA GLU A 340 25.74 10.56 20.58
C GLU A 340 25.96 10.08 22.02
N CYS A 341 24.99 9.37 22.59
CA CYS A 341 25.05 8.83 23.95
C CYS A 341 24.32 7.48 24.07
N ALA A 342 24.43 6.85 25.25
CA ALA A 342 23.81 5.55 25.52
C ALA A 342 22.47 5.62 26.27
N ASP A 343 22.22 6.69 27.03
CA ASP A 343 21.07 6.77 27.95
C ASP A 343 20.18 8.00 27.70
N PHE A 344 20.75 9.21 27.88
CA PHE A 344 20.05 10.47 27.69
C PHE A 344 21.01 11.56 27.23
N CYS A 345 20.69 12.16 26.11
CA CYS A 345 21.33 13.36 25.59
C CYS A 345 20.37 14.02 24.59
N TYR A 346 20.67 15.26 24.24
CA TYR A 346 20.08 15.93 23.12
C TYR A 346 21.11 16.88 22.52
N ASP A 347 20.97 17.15 21.23
CA ASP A 347 21.70 18.21 20.53
C ASP A 347 20.72 18.95 19.59
N THR A 348 21.12 20.10 19.11
CA THR A 348 20.42 20.87 18.08
C THR A 348 20.56 20.27 16.69
N SER A 349 21.53 19.39 16.42
CA SER A 349 21.72 18.83 15.07
C SER A 349 22.50 17.53 15.08
N ASP A 350 22.34 16.75 14.01
CA ASP A 350 23.19 15.61 13.68
C ASP A 350 23.51 15.58 12.17
N ALA A 351 23.78 14.41 11.60
CA ALA A 351 24.06 14.27 10.16
C ALA A 351 22.81 14.38 9.27
N THR A 352 21.60 14.16 9.81
CA THR A 352 20.35 14.02 9.05
C THR A 352 19.38 15.17 9.32
N TRP A 353 19.50 15.85 10.46
CA TRP A 353 18.60 16.92 10.91
C TRP A 353 19.34 18.11 11.51
N THR A 354 18.71 19.29 11.40
CA THR A 354 19.19 20.54 11.97
C THR A 354 18.03 21.31 12.60
N GLY A 355 18.14 21.52 13.91
CA GLY A 355 17.32 22.40 14.72
C GLY A 355 17.94 23.80 14.78
N THR A 356 17.08 24.82 14.76
CA THR A 356 17.46 26.23 14.83
C THR A 356 16.54 26.98 15.77
N SER A 357 17.11 27.95 16.47
CA SER A 357 16.39 28.91 17.31
C SER A 357 16.28 30.24 16.59
N VAL A 358 15.26 31.04 16.92
CA VAL A 358 15.19 32.44 16.46
C VAL A 358 16.26 33.28 17.18
N ASP A 359 16.45 34.54 16.76
CA ASP A 359 17.34 35.47 17.48
C ASP A 359 16.96 35.51 18.98
N ASP A 360 17.99 35.41 19.84
CA ASP A 360 17.89 35.31 21.31
C ASP A 360 17.28 34.02 21.89
N GLY A 361 16.87 33.06 21.05
CA GLY A 361 16.40 31.74 21.48
C GLY A 361 17.53 30.75 21.77
N ILE A 362 17.28 29.78 22.66
CA ILE A 362 18.27 28.80 23.09
C ILE A 362 17.65 27.39 23.12
N ASP A 363 18.20 26.51 22.28
CA ASP A 363 17.84 25.10 22.16
C ASP A 363 16.34 24.89 21.86
N ASP A 364 15.78 25.74 20.99
CA ASP A 364 14.35 25.73 20.67
C ASP A 364 13.92 24.61 19.71
N ALA A 365 14.87 23.95 19.07
CA ALA A 365 14.64 22.75 18.29
C ALA A 365 15.83 21.81 18.49
N THR A 366 15.55 20.61 19.00
CA THR A 366 16.58 19.65 19.42
C THR A 366 16.13 18.22 19.15
N ILE A 367 17.09 17.31 19.02
CA ILE A 367 16.88 15.87 18.86
C ILE A 367 17.30 15.22 20.16
N PHE A 368 16.40 14.46 20.78
CA PHE A 368 16.65 13.74 22.02
C PHE A 368 16.91 12.27 21.72
N PHE A 369 17.93 11.68 22.34
CA PHE A 369 18.03 10.24 22.52
C PHE A 369 17.46 9.90 23.90
N TYR A 370 16.16 9.62 23.98
CA TYR A 370 15.49 9.20 25.20
C TYR A 370 14.20 8.42 24.91
N PRO A 371 14.22 7.08 24.96
CA PRO A 371 13.07 6.24 24.60
C PRO A 371 11.74 6.59 25.30
N PRO A 372 11.72 7.05 26.57
CA PRO A 372 10.47 7.48 27.22
C PRO A 372 9.77 8.68 26.58
N PHE A 373 10.45 9.44 25.71
CA PHE A 373 9.86 10.56 24.97
C PHE A 373 9.45 10.17 23.56
N ALA A 374 10.02 9.12 22.99
CA ALA A 374 9.78 8.73 21.61
C ALA A 374 8.41 8.05 21.42
N HIS A 375 7.86 8.16 20.21
CA HIS A 375 6.72 7.38 19.77
C HIS A 375 7.16 5.95 19.42
N SER A 376 8.25 5.84 18.66
CA SER A 376 8.90 4.59 18.30
C SER A 376 10.42 4.70 18.52
N GLY A 377 11.13 3.58 18.66
CA GLY A 377 12.59 3.61 18.80
C GLY A 377 13.10 4.23 20.12
N ASN A 378 14.17 5.01 20.00
CA ASN A 378 14.93 5.59 21.10
C ASN A 378 15.05 7.12 21.02
N ALA A 379 14.78 7.72 19.87
CA ALA A 379 14.99 9.14 19.65
C ALA A 379 13.71 9.87 19.22
N VAL A 380 13.71 11.20 19.40
CA VAL A 380 12.55 12.04 19.11
C VAL A 380 13.00 13.49 18.92
N ALA A 381 12.33 14.24 18.06
CA ALA A 381 12.55 15.67 17.99
C ALA A 381 11.65 16.44 18.98
N LEU A 382 12.19 17.53 19.52
CA LEU A 382 11.51 18.49 20.37
C LEU A 382 11.52 19.87 19.71
N LEU A 383 10.37 20.54 19.73
CA LEU A 383 10.22 21.96 19.45
C LEU A 383 9.82 22.72 20.73
N GLY A 384 10.47 23.85 20.97
CA GLY A 384 10.48 24.66 22.18
C GLY A 384 11.73 24.42 23.04
N SER A 385 12.25 25.47 23.71
CA SER A 385 13.49 25.44 24.49
C SER A 385 13.62 24.18 25.36
N ALA A 386 14.62 23.35 25.08
CA ALA A 386 14.84 22.05 25.72
C ALA A 386 14.92 22.14 27.25
N ASN A 387 15.54 23.21 27.77
CA ASN A 387 15.68 23.46 29.21
C ASN A 387 14.71 24.53 29.73
N GLY A 388 13.78 25.01 28.90
CA GLY A 388 12.84 26.07 29.26
C GLY A 388 13.53 27.40 29.58
N PHE A 389 14.61 27.74 28.85
CA PHE A 389 15.32 29.01 29.05
C PHE A 389 14.51 30.21 28.56
N ASP A 390 13.70 30.00 27.53
CA ASP A 390 12.81 31.00 26.95
C ASP A 390 11.50 30.34 26.46
N ALA A 391 10.59 31.15 25.93
CA ALA A 391 9.29 30.73 25.41
C ALA A 391 9.17 31.01 23.90
N LEU A 392 10.26 30.76 23.16
CA LEU A 392 10.33 30.94 21.72
C LEU A 392 10.16 29.61 20.99
N ALA A 393 9.83 29.71 19.71
CA ALA A 393 9.59 28.58 18.83
C ALA A 393 10.84 28.25 18.03
N GLY A 394 11.13 26.96 17.89
CA GLY A 394 12.24 26.48 17.09
C GLY A 394 11.82 25.99 15.72
N THR A 395 12.80 25.71 14.88
CA THR A 395 12.57 25.12 13.55
C THR A 395 13.48 23.93 13.35
N LEU A 396 12.88 22.77 13.06
CA LEU A 396 13.56 21.53 12.71
C LEU A 396 13.48 21.27 11.20
N THR A 397 14.60 21.00 10.55
CA THR A 397 14.70 20.82 9.09
C THR A 397 15.65 19.65 8.80
N PRO A 398 15.37 18.76 7.82
CA PRO A 398 16.37 17.81 7.34
C PRO A 398 17.64 18.54 6.87
N ALA A 399 18.82 18.00 7.17
CA ALA A 399 20.10 18.62 6.86
C ALA A 399 20.35 18.77 5.34
N THR A 400 19.63 18.00 4.53
CA THR A 400 19.68 18.09 3.06
C THR A 400 18.27 18.22 2.47
N PRO A 401 18.10 18.97 1.37
CA PRO A 401 16.82 19.03 0.66
C PRO A 401 16.37 17.64 0.20
N LEU A 402 15.05 17.42 0.21
CA LEU A 402 14.43 16.16 -0.18
C LEU A 402 14.57 15.94 -1.68
N ALA A 403 14.86 14.71 -2.11
CA ALA A 403 15.01 14.35 -3.52
C ALA A 403 13.66 14.23 -4.28
N THR A 404 12.82 15.26 -4.18
CA THR A 404 11.51 15.36 -4.81
C THR A 404 11.62 15.66 -6.32
N ARG A 405 10.55 15.35 -7.06
CA ARG A 405 10.44 15.64 -8.49
C ARG A 405 9.39 16.73 -8.75
N ALA A 406 9.77 17.73 -9.53
CA ALA A 406 8.90 18.85 -9.86
C ALA A 406 7.55 18.39 -10.44
N GLY A 407 6.46 18.98 -9.95
CA GLY A 407 5.09 18.70 -10.39
C GLY A 407 4.45 17.46 -9.78
N GLN A 408 5.20 16.63 -9.04
CA GLN A 408 4.65 15.47 -8.33
C GLN A 408 4.04 15.89 -6.99
N LYS A 409 3.05 15.12 -6.52
CA LYS A 409 2.45 15.30 -5.20
C LYS A 409 3.13 14.39 -4.19
N TYR A 410 3.33 14.92 -3.00
CA TYR A 410 3.93 14.19 -1.90
C TYR A 410 3.09 14.32 -0.65
N SER A 411 3.02 13.24 0.12
CA SER A 411 2.37 13.16 1.41
C SER A 411 3.42 13.19 2.50
N ILE A 412 3.37 14.21 3.34
CA ILE A 412 4.17 14.34 4.57
C ILE A 412 3.34 13.75 5.72
N GLY A 413 3.80 12.66 6.33
CA GLY A 413 3.18 12.05 7.51
C GLY A 413 4.11 12.14 8.72
N PHE A 414 3.59 12.34 9.93
CA PHE A 414 4.39 12.36 11.16
C PHE A 414 3.49 12.18 12.38
N PHE A 415 4.08 11.75 13.49
CA PHE A 415 3.43 11.75 14.80
C PHE A 415 3.78 13.02 15.56
N GLN A 416 2.82 13.56 16.30
CA GLN A 416 3.01 14.71 17.17
C GLN A 416 2.41 14.47 18.56
N ALA A 417 3.10 14.92 19.60
CA ALA A 417 2.59 14.93 20.98
C ALA A 417 2.88 16.26 21.70
N SER A 418 1.97 16.67 22.58
CA SER A 418 2.02 17.88 23.41
C SER A 418 1.24 17.66 24.71
N ALA A 419 1.62 16.60 25.44
CA ALA A 419 1.06 16.20 26.73
C ALA A 419 2.11 16.25 27.87
N PHE A 420 3.20 16.98 27.65
CA PHE A 420 4.32 16.98 28.58
C PHE A 420 4.03 17.87 29.79
N SER A 421 3.46 19.05 29.55
CA SER A 421 2.98 19.98 30.57
C SER A 421 1.50 19.76 30.89
N PRO A 422 0.99 20.32 32.01
CA PRO A 422 -0.44 20.32 32.31
C PRO A 422 -1.28 20.91 31.16
N PRO A 423 -2.54 20.47 30.97
CA PRO A 423 -3.38 20.89 29.86
C PRO A 423 -3.52 22.41 29.66
N GLU A 424 -3.53 23.20 30.74
CA GLU A 424 -3.60 24.66 30.66
C GLU A 424 -2.35 25.28 30.05
N GLN A 425 -1.19 24.66 30.25
CA GLN A 425 0.10 25.12 29.74
C GLN A 425 0.35 24.64 28.31
N GLU A 426 -0.27 23.54 27.87
CA GLU A 426 -0.17 23.02 26.50
C GLU A 426 -1.18 23.65 25.54
N GLN A 427 -2.13 24.48 26.01
CA GLN A 427 -3.07 25.17 25.12
C GLN A 427 -2.46 25.93 23.93
N PRO A 428 -1.29 26.60 24.05
CA PRO A 428 -0.67 27.27 22.92
C PRO A 428 0.21 26.37 22.06
N ALA A 429 0.32 25.06 22.34
CA ALA A 429 1.11 24.13 21.55
C ALA A 429 0.68 24.17 20.07
N PHE A 430 1.67 24.20 19.18
CA PHE A 430 1.45 24.24 17.75
C PHE A 430 2.64 23.70 16.97
N VAL A 431 2.37 23.24 15.75
CA VAL A 431 3.38 22.95 14.73
C VAL A 431 2.90 23.45 13.38
N ASP A 432 3.75 24.24 12.74
CA ASP A 432 3.64 24.65 11.36
C ASP A 432 4.48 23.70 10.51
N VAL A 433 3.82 22.97 9.61
CA VAL A 433 4.49 22.23 8.55
C VAL A 433 4.79 23.23 7.44
N GLN A 434 6.07 23.39 7.14
CA GLN A 434 6.58 24.33 6.15
C GLN A 434 7.17 23.58 4.97
N TRP A 435 6.86 24.06 3.77
CA TRP A 435 7.36 23.54 2.50
C TRP A 435 8.00 24.68 1.71
N ASN A 436 9.31 24.60 1.48
CA ASN A 436 10.13 25.66 0.88
C ASN A 436 9.97 27.01 1.60
N GLY A 437 9.93 26.98 2.93
CA GLY A 437 9.79 28.17 3.79
C GLY A 437 8.37 28.75 3.87
N ALA A 438 7.38 28.18 3.18
CA ALA A 438 5.98 28.57 3.29
C ALA A 438 5.21 27.59 4.19
N THR A 439 4.47 28.09 5.18
CA THR A 439 3.57 27.26 6.00
C THR A 439 2.45 26.70 5.12
N VAL A 440 2.41 25.37 4.98
CA VAL A 440 1.36 24.65 4.24
C VAL A 440 0.23 24.18 5.14
N GLN A 441 0.52 23.94 6.42
CA GLN A 441 -0.46 23.54 7.43
C GLN A 441 0.00 24.01 8.81
N THR A 442 -0.93 24.55 9.60
CA THR A 442 -0.73 24.79 11.04
C THR A 442 -1.61 23.81 11.81
N ILE A 443 -1.03 23.11 12.78
CA ILE A 443 -1.71 22.18 13.68
C ILE A 443 -1.64 22.75 15.09
N ARG A 444 -2.77 22.76 15.80
CA ARG A 444 -2.90 23.29 17.17
C ARG A 444 -3.57 22.22 18.04
N PRO A 445 -2.82 21.21 18.48
CA PRO A 445 -3.38 20.07 19.22
C PRO A 445 -3.86 20.47 20.62
N GLY A 446 -3.31 21.55 21.19
CA GLY A 446 -3.45 21.82 22.61
C GLY A 446 -2.77 20.72 23.41
N PHE A 447 -3.51 20.09 24.32
CA PHE A 447 -3.04 18.90 25.04
C PHE A 447 -3.39 17.63 24.26
N SER A 448 -2.37 16.95 23.71
CA SER A 448 -2.57 15.68 22.98
C SER A 448 -1.42 14.70 23.21
N ASN A 449 -1.75 13.41 23.30
CA ASN A 449 -0.77 12.32 23.22
C ASN A 449 -0.34 12.13 21.74
N TRP A 450 0.49 11.11 21.45
CA TRP A 450 0.89 10.82 20.07
C TRP A 450 -0.32 10.67 19.13
N GLU A 451 -0.39 11.57 18.15
CA GLU A 451 -1.41 11.62 17.11
C GLU A 451 -0.74 11.74 15.74
N PHE A 452 -1.23 10.98 14.77
CA PHE A 452 -0.72 11.01 13.41
C PHE A 452 -1.34 12.16 12.61
N PHE A 453 -0.49 12.95 11.96
CA PHE A 453 -0.89 14.01 11.04
C PHE A 453 -0.34 13.76 9.64
N GLN A 454 -1.10 14.18 8.63
CA GLN A 454 -0.72 14.04 7.23
C GLN A 454 -1.05 15.30 6.43
N VAL A 455 -0.09 15.77 5.62
CA VAL A 455 -0.21 16.97 4.79
C VAL A 455 0.21 16.65 3.36
N GLN A 456 -0.55 17.11 2.38
CA GLN A 456 -0.24 16.93 0.96
C GLN A 456 0.38 18.20 0.38
N VAL A 457 1.49 18.05 -0.35
CA VAL A 457 2.22 19.15 -1.01
C VAL A 457 2.49 18.82 -2.47
N THR A 458 2.77 19.85 -3.28
CA THR A 458 3.23 19.70 -4.67
C THR A 458 4.67 20.18 -4.76
N ALA A 459 5.55 19.31 -5.21
CA ALA A 459 6.98 19.54 -5.27
C ALA A 459 7.39 20.48 -6.42
N VAL A 460 8.42 21.29 -6.18
CA VAL A 460 9.16 22.02 -7.23
C VAL A 460 10.50 21.37 -7.58
N GLY A 461 10.88 20.32 -6.84
CA GLY A 461 12.11 19.56 -7.01
C GLY A 461 13.22 20.04 -6.07
N ASN A 462 13.90 19.10 -5.40
CA ASN A 462 14.85 19.39 -4.33
C ASN A 462 14.24 20.27 -3.23
N ASP A 463 13.02 19.94 -2.80
CA ASP A 463 12.24 20.75 -1.87
C ASP A 463 12.78 20.67 -0.43
N VAL A 464 12.54 21.71 0.37
CA VAL A 464 12.91 21.77 1.79
C VAL A 464 11.66 21.62 2.65
N LEU A 465 11.66 20.61 3.52
CA LEU A 465 10.66 20.42 4.57
C LEU A 465 11.18 21.03 5.87
N SER A 466 10.35 21.75 6.61
CA SER A 466 10.65 22.15 7.98
C SER A 466 9.42 22.08 8.87
N PHE A 467 9.65 21.90 10.17
CA PHE A 467 8.64 21.95 11.21
C PHE A 467 9.00 23.10 12.15
N HIS A 468 8.13 24.10 12.23
CA HIS A 468 8.30 25.26 13.10
C HIS A 468 7.24 25.24 14.19
N GLY A 469 7.61 25.37 15.45
CA GLY A 469 6.62 25.26 16.51
C GLY A 469 7.19 25.10 17.90
N GLY A 470 6.31 24.67 18.80
CA GLY A 470 6.58 24.60 20.23
C GLY A 470 6.92 25.96 20.85
N ALA A 471 6.74 26.10 22.15
CA ALA A 471 7.26 27.22 22.94
C ALA A 471 7.12 26.85 24.40
N ALA A 472 8.22 26.70 25.15
CA ALA A 472 8.14 26.28 26.54
C ALA A 472 7.20 27.22 27.35
N PRO A 473 6.30 26.67 28.20
CA PRO A 473 6.15 25.27 28.60
C PRO A 473 5.25 24.41 27.69
N ALA A 474 4.80 24.90 26.53
CA ALA A 474 4.03 24.15 25.55
C ALA A 474 4.95 23.48 24.52
N TRP A 475 5.57 22.37 24.92
CA TRP A 475 6.51 21.65 24.06
C TRP A 475 5.78 20.81 23.02
N THR A 476 6.39 20.65 21.85
CA THR A 476 5.88 19.79 20.79
C THR A 476 6.92 18.74 20.44
N PHE A 477 6.55 17.48 20.58
CA PHE A 477 7.38 16.34 20.20
C PHE A 477 6.96 15.85 18.81
N LEU A 478 7.93 15.48 17.98
CA LEU A 478 7.71 14.96 16.62
C LEU A 478 8.48 13.66 16.44
N ASP A 479 7.86 12.69 15.77
CA ASP A 479 8.47 11.38 15.50
C ASP A 479 7.92 10.74 14.22
N ASP A 480 8.59 9.70 13.72
CA ASP A 480 8.24 8.88 12.57
C ASP A 480 7.85 9.70 11.32
N ILE A 481 8.68 10.68 10.98
CA ILE A 481 8.46 11.58 9.84
C ILE A 481 8.66 10.83 8.52
N THR A 482 7.67 10.91 7.65
CA THR A 482 7.66 10.29 6.34
C THR A 482 7.30 11.28 5.24
N VAL A 483 7.95 11.17 4.10
CA VAL A 483 7.57 11.88 2.87
C VAL A 483 7.52 10.89 1.73
N PHE A 484 6.30 10.58 1.28
CA PHE A 484 6.05 9.61 0.23
C PHE A 484 5.43 10.25 -1.01
N LEU A 485 5.70 9.69 -2.19
CA LEU A 485 4.95 10.02 -3.40
C LEU A 485 3.47 9.66 -3.20
N ALA A 486 2.57 10.62 -3.44
CA ALA A 486 1.15 10.53 -3.09
C ALA A 486 0.28 9.84 -4.14
#